data_AF-A0A2E8D3D5-F1
#
_entry.id   AF-A0A2E8D3D5-F1
#
_cell.length_a   1.000
_cell.length_b   1.000
_cell.length_c   1.000
_cell.angle_alpha   90.00
_cell.angle_beta   90.00
_cell.angle_gamma   90.00
#
_symmetry.space_group_name_H-M   'P 1'
#
loop_
_entity.id
_entity.type
_entity.pdbx_description
1 polymer ?
#
loop_
_entity_poly.entity_id
_entity_poly.type
_entity_poly.pdbx_seq_one_letter_code
_entity_poly.pdbx_strand_id
1 'polypeptide(L)'
;MAFAVGDKNDWRPNAEHDWPRWTSSVDVVRHVVREFDVRLDELHNDSTTITFCGDHADAASGERQLGRTAPAITWGHNKDHRPDLKQLLYILTVSDDGGIPVYFQAASGNTTNDQTHQATWQVLSELVGRVDFVYVADCKLATMENMTAIAGRGDHET
;
A
#
# COMPACT_ATOMS: atom_id res chain seq x y z
N MET A 1 30.42 -32.84 17.10
CA MET A 1 28.98 -32.58 16.86
C MET A 1 28.80 -31.08 17.03
N ALA A 2 28.68 -30.33 15.92
CA ALA A 2 28.56 -28.88 15.93
C ALA A 2 27.19 -28.53 15.35
N PHE A 3 26.41 -27.77 16.10
CA PHE A 3 25.14 -27.21 15.64
C PHE A 3 25.42 -25.83 15.08
N ALA A 4 24.98 -25.58 13.84
CA ALA A 4 24.95 -24.24 13.26
C ALA A 4 23.64 -23.58 13.70
N VAL A 5 23.75 -22.45 14.42
CA VAL A 5 22.63 -21.54 14.64
C VAL A 5 22.53 -20.68 13.38
N GLY A 6 21.49 -20.90 12.58
CA GLY A 6 21.19 -20.06 11.42
C GLY A 6 20.70 -18.70 11.90
N ASP A 7 21.40 -17.64 11.48
CA ASP A 7 21.04 -16.26 11.73
C ASP A 7 19.72 -15.92 11.02
N LYS A 8 18.74 -15.36 11.73
CA LYS A 8 17.35 -15.17 11.27
C LYS A 8 17.15 -13.91 10.41
N ASN A 9 18.17 -13.39 9.73
CA ASN A 9 18.01 -12.25 8.83
C ASN A 9 19.20 -12.09 7.86
N ASP A 10 19.29 -12.95 6.85
CA ASP A 10 20.12 -12.68 5.66
C ASP A 10 19.22 -12.46 4.44
N TRP A 11 18.36 -11.44 4.54
CA TRP A 11 17.59 -10.96 3.40
C TRP A 11 18.48 -10.07 2.53
N ARG A 12 18.70 -10.47 1.28
CA ARG A 12 19.30 -9.62 0.25
C ARG A 12 18.20 -9.10 -0.69
N PRO A 13 18.13 -7.79 -0.96
CA PRO A 13 17.17 -7.26 -1.93
C PRO A 13 17.41 -7.90 -3.30
N ASN A 14 16.34 -8.41 -3.93
CA ASN A 14 16.35 -8.76 -5.33
C ASN A 14 16.70 -7.50 -6.14
N ALA A 15 17.76 -7.59 -6.94
CA ALA A 15 18.44 -6.45 -7.57
C ALA A 15 17.69 -5.80 -8.76
N GLU A 16 16.36 -5.87 -8.83
CA GLU A 16 15.59 -5.43 -10.01
C GLU A 16 14.50 -4.40 -9.74
N HIS A 17 14.42 -3.84 -8.53
CA HIS A 17 13.50 -2.75 -8.29
C HIS A 17 14.27 -1.61 -7.64
N ASP A 18 14.40 -0.52 -8.39
CA ASP A 18 15.24 0.63 -8.07
C ASP A 18 14.37 1.66 -7.35
N TRP A 19 14.23 1.51 -6.03
CA TRP A 19 13.60 2.53 -5.19
C TRP A 19 14.64 3.64 -4.93
N PRO A 20 14.37 4.92 -5.30
CA PRO A 20 15.29 6.01 -5.02
C PRO A 20 15.62 6.11 -3.53
N ARG A 21 16.93 6.15 -3.24
CA ARG A 21 17.58 5.91 -1.94
C ARG A 21 17.37 6.97 -0.84
N TRP A 22 16.47 7.92 -0.98
CA TRP A 22 16.31 8.99 0.02
C TRP A 22 15.03 8.76 0.83
N THR A 23 15.14 7.91 1.86
CA THR A 23 14.08 7.52 2.81
C THR A 23 12.82 7.01 2.13
N SER A 24 12.83 5.74 1.71
CA SER A 24 11.57 5.09 1.37
C SER A 24 10.70 5.05 2.63
N SER A 25 9.43 5.39 2.54
CA SER A 25 8.48 5.27 3.67
C SER A 25 8.51 3.86 4.26
N VAL A 26 8.86 2.86 3.45
CA VAL A 26 9.08 1.47 3.85
C VAL A 26 10.24 1.32 4.83
N ASP A 27 11.36 2.02 4.66
CA ASP A 27 12.48 1.94 5.60
C ASP A 27 12.10 2.51 6.97
N VAL A 28 11.34 3.61 6.99
CA VAL A 28 10.81 4.20 8.22
C VAL A 28 9.86 3.23 8.90
N VAL A 29 8.91 2.66 8.16
CA VAL A 29 7.96 1.67 8.70
C VAL A 29 8.69 0.45 9.24
N ARG A 30 9.65 -0.11 8.49
CA ARG A 30 10.45 -1.26 8.94
C ARG A 30 11.23 -0.94 10.22
N HIS A 31 11.78 0.27 10.33
CA HIS A 31 12.44 0.69 11.56
C HIS A 31 11.45 0.77 12.73
N VAL A 32 10.28 1.39 12.55
CA VAL A 32 9.24 1.50 13.57
C VAL A 32 8.77 0.11 14.01
N VAL A 33 8.48 -0.79 13.07
CA VAL A 33 8.05 -2.16 13.38
C VAL A 33 9.10 -2.88 14.23
N ARG A 34 10.38 -2.75 13.90
CA ARG A 34 11.46 -3.42 14.63
C ARG A 34 11.77 -2.80 15.99
N GLU A 35 11.73 -1.47 16.08
CA GLU A 35 12.04 -0.74 17.31
C GLU A 35 10.95 -0.92 18.37
N PHE A 36 9.69 -0.93 17.94
CA PHE A 36 8.53 -0.98 18.83
C PHE A 36 7.83 -2.34 18.87
N ASP A 37 8.36 -3.35 18.19
CA ASP A 37 7.79 -4.70 18.08
C ASP A 37 6.30 -4.69 17.64
N VAL A 38 6.00 -3.85 16.64
CA VAL A 38 4.62 -3.67 16.14
C VAL A 38 4.15 -4.96 15.49
N ARG A 39 3.02 -5.48 15.95
CA ARG A 39 2.43 -6.70 15.37
C ARG A 39 1.77 -6.40 14.03
N LEU A 40 2.09 -7.22 13.04
CA LEU A 40 1.58 -7.13 11.66
C LEU A 40 0.66 -8.32 11.32
N ASP A 41 0.02 -8.91 12.33
CA ASP A 41 -0.88 -10.06 12.17
C ASP A 41 -2.24 -9.68 11.57
N GLU A 42 -2.66 -8.43 11.74
CA GLU A 42 -3.88 -7.87 11.15
C GLU A 42 -3.62 -6.45 10.64
N LEU A 43 -3.98 -6.21 9.37
CA LEU A 43 -3.74 -4.97 8.64
C LEU A 43 -5.05 -4.45 8.05
N HIS A 44 -5.38 -3.19 8.38
CA HIS A 44 -6.60 -2.52 7.95
C HIS A 44 -6.28 -1.56 6.82
N ASN A 45 -6.84 -1.79 5.63
CA ASN A 45 -6.71 -0.95 4.46
C ASN A 45 -8.01 -0.19 4.20
N ASP A 46 -7.91 1.13 4.02
CA ASP A 46 -9.01 1.96 3.58
C ASP A 46 -8.53 3.01 2.56
N SER A 47 -9.48 3.52 1.77
CA SER A 47 -9.26 4.61 0.84
C SER A 47 -10.19 5.78 1.10
N THR A 48 -9.61 6.98 1.08
CA THR A 48 -10.33 8.25 1.18
C THR A 48 -9.95 9.20 0.05
N THR A 49 -10.66 10.32 -0.06
CA THR A 49 -10.42 11.33 -1.08
C THR A 49 -9.72 12.54 -0.48
N ILE A 50 -8.64 13.02 -1.11
CA ILE A 50 -8.10 14.36 -0.84
C ILE A 50 -8.69 15.32 -1.86
N THR A 51 -9.47 16.30 -1.38
CA THR A 51 -10.23 17.24 -2.21
C THR A 51 -9.43 18.51 -2.49
N PHE A 52 -9.46 18.98 -3.74
CA PHE A 52 -8.73 20.18 -4.19
C PHE A 52 -9.69 21.26 -4.70
N CYS A 53 -9.36 22.52 -4.39
CA CYS A 53 -9.99 23.71 -4.95
C CYS A 53 -8.93 24.70 -5.45
N GLY A 54 -9.30 25.54 -6.41
CA GLY A 54 -8.40 26.50 -7.06
C GLY A 54 -7.83 25.97 -8.38
N ASP A 55 -6.84 26.68 -8.90
CA ASP A 55 -6.21 26.33 -10.17
C ASP A 55 -5.16 25.23 -9.97
N HIS A 56 -5.42 24.08 -10.59
CA HIS A 56 -4.57 22.90 -10.63
C HIS A 56 -4.58 22.34 -12.05
N ALA A 57 -4.60 23.20 -13.08
CA ALA A 57 -4.60 22.77 -14.48
C ALA A 57 -3.35 21.95 -14.83
N ASP A 58 -2.19 22.38 -14.33
CA ASP A 58 -0.88 21.75 -14.63
C ASP A 58 -0.73 20.36 -13.98
N ALA A 59 -1.51 20.06 -12.94
CA ALA A 59 -1.49 18.76 -12.26
C ALA A 59 -2.46 17.72 -12.84
N ALA A 60 -3.17 18.04 -13.93
CA ALA A 60 -4.24 17.19 -14.48
C ALA A 60 -3.74 16.03 -15.36
N SER A 61 -2.51 16.08 -15.85
CA SER A 61 -1.98 15.15 -16.87
C SER A 61 -1.04 14.07 -16.31
N GLY A 62 -0.76 14.09 -15.00
CA GLY A 62 0.17 13.13 -14.37
C GLY A 62 1.59 13.30 -14.90
N GLU A 63 2.19 14.47 -14.65
CA GLU A 63 3.52 14.78 -15.16
C GLU A 63 4.60 13.88 -14.55
N ARG A 64 5.68 13.63 -15.31
CA ARG A 64 6.84 12.91 -14.76
C ARG A 64 7.67 13.83 -13.88
N GLN A 65 7.69 13.54 -12.59
CA GLN A 65 8.55 14.19 -11.60
C GLN A 65 9.50 13.15 -11.01
N LEU A 66 10.79 13.48 -10.92
CA LEU A 66 11.82 12.62 -10.30
C LEU A 66 11.82 11.17 -10.84
N GLY A 67 11.58 10.99 -12.14
CA GLY A 67 11.56 9.68 -12.80
C GLY A 67 10.26 8.88 -12.60
N ARG A 68 9.26 9.42 -11.89
CA ARG A 68 7.96 8.78 -11.65
C ARG A 68 6.81 9.64 -12.17
N THR A 69 5.72 9.01 -12.58
CA THR A 69 4.48 9.70 -12.93
C THR A 69 3.81 10.16 -11.64
N ALA A 70 3.64 11.47 -11.47
CA ALA A 70 2.90 12.01 -10.34
C ALA A 70 1.40 11.68 -10.50
N PRO A 71 0.67 11.39 -9.40
CA PRO A 71 -0.79 11.25 -9.45
C PRO A 71 -1.45 12.50 -10.03
N ALA A 72 -2.39 12.30 -10.95
CA ALA A 72 -3.12 13.40 -11.57
C ALA A 72 -4.23 13.90 -10.64
N ILE A 73 -4.22 15.21 -10.36
CA ILE A 73 -5.31 15.88 -9.65
C ILE A 73 -6.48 16.05 -10.63
N THR A 74 -7.44 15.14 -10.55
CA THR A 74 -8.53 14.99 -11.54
C THR A 74 -9.85 14.64 -10.86
N TRP A 75 -10.94 14.54 -11.63
CA TRP A 75 -12.26 14.18 -11.13
C TRP A 75 -12.43 12.68 -10.98
N GLY A 76 -13.34 12.28 -10.09
CA GLY A 76 -13.64 10.89 -9.78
C GLY A 76 -14.71 10.77 -8.70
N HIS A 77 -14.83 9.59 -8.08
CA HIS A 77 -15.82 9.34 -7.04
C HIS A 77 -15.36 9.92 -5.68
N ASN A 78 -15.72 11.19 -5.44
CA ASN A 78 -15.36 11.90 -4.23
C ASN A 78 -16.14 11.38 -3.01
N LYS A 79 -15.42 10.95 -1.97
CA LYS A 79 -16.01 10.37 -0.74
C LYS A 79 -16.81 11.40 0.10
N ASP A 80 -16.56 12.69 -0.09
CA ASP A 80 -17.35 13.79 0.50
C ASP A 80 -18.57 14.19 -0.36
N HIS A 81 -18.88 13.42 -1.41
CA HIS A 81 -20.00 13.67 -2.34
C HIS A 81 -19.89 15.01 -3.09
N ARG A 82 -18.65 15.43 -3.43
CA ARG A 82 -18.35 16.65 -4.21
C ARG A 82 -17.81 16.31 -5.61
N PRO A 83 -18.67 15.86 -6.55
CA PRO A 83 -18.25 15.49 -7.89
C PRO A 83 -17.75 16.69 -8.72
N ASP A 84 -18.05 17.91 -8.29
CA ASP A 84 -17.59 19.15 -8.91
C ASP A 84 -16.11 19.46 -8.62
N LEU A 85 -15.51 18.82 -7.61
CA LEU A 85 -14.15 19.09 -7.18
C LEU A 85 -13.16 18.05 -7.71
N LYS A 86 -11.96 18.53 -8.04
CA LYS A 86 -10.81 17.68 -8.35
C LYS A 86 -10.32 17.00 -7.08
N GLN A 87 -9.67 15.86 -7.24
CA GLN A 87 -9.25 15.03 -6.13
C GLN A 87 -8.01 14.18 -6.41
N LEU A 88 -7.46 13.62 -5.35
CA LEU A 88 -6.60 12.44 -5.36
C LEU A 88 -7.25 11.34 -4.52
N LEU A 89 -6.98 10.09 -4.89
CA LEU A 89 -7.30 8.95 -4.03
C LEU A 89 -6.14 8.73 -3.07
N TYR A 90 -6.42 8.61 -1.78
CA TYR A 90 -5.46 8.33 -0.73
C TYR A 90 -5.76 6.98 -0.10
N ILE A 91 -4.80 6.06 -0.19
CA ILE A 91 -4.90 4.69 0.31
C ILE A 91 -3.94 4.57 1.49
N LEU A 92 -4.43 4.04 2.60
CA LEU A 92 -3.65 3.86 3.83
C LEU A 92 -3.91 2.46 4.39
N THR A 93 -2.83 1.78 4.77
CA THR A 93 -2.89 0.57 5.58
C THR A 93 -2.28 0.85 6.95
N VAL A 94 -3.00 0.44 8.00
CA VAL A 94 -2.55 0.52 9.40
C VAL A 94 -2.52 -0.86 10.05
N SER A 95 -1.67 -1.03 11.07
CA SER A 95 -1.73 -2.21 11.96
C SER A 95 -2.95 -2.14 12.88
N ASP A 96 -3.54 -3.28 13.23
CA ASP A 96 -4.46 -3.37 14.37
C ASP A 96 -3.75 -3.01 15.69
N ASP A 97 -2.45 -3.28 15.77
CA ASP A 97 -1.61 -2.97 16.91
C ASP A 97 -1.30 -1.46 17.01
N GLY A 98 -2.24 -0.71 17.57
CA GLY A 98 -2.10 0.73 17.84
C GLY A 98 -2.37 1.65 16.65
N GLY A 99 -2.84 1.12 15.51
CA GLY A 99 -3.17 1.94 14.34
C GLY A 99 -1.94 2.52 13.64
N ILE A 100 -0.79 1.84 13.71
CA ILE A 100 0.46 2.36 13.16
C ILE A 100 0.41 2.30 11.63
N PRO A 101 0.68 3.40 10.91
CA PRO A 101 0.77 3.39 9.44
C PRO A 101 1.86 2.44 8.94
N VAL A 102 1.46 1.49 8.09
CA VAL A 102 2.36 0.48 7.49
C VAL A 102 2.62 0.77 6.01
N TYR A 103 1.61 1.26 5.29
CA TYR A 103 1.73 1.56 3.87
C TYR A 103 0.82 2.72 3.49
N PHE A 104 1.29 3.59 2.59
CA PHE A 104 0.44 4.62 2.00
C PHE A 104 0.69 4.72 0.49
N GLN A 105 -0.35 5.11 -0.23
CA GLN A 105 -0.27 5.44 -1.65
C GLN A 105 -1.21 6.58 -2.00
N ALA A 106 -0.71 7.58 -2.73
CA ALA A 106 -1.55 8.53 -3.44
C ALA A 106 -1.71 8.06 -4.89
N ALA A 107 -2.94 8.07 -5.39
CA ALA A 107 -3.29 7.73 -6.77
C ALA A 107 -4.12 8.85 -7.41
N SER A 108 -4.19 8.84 -8.74
CA SER A 108 -4.96 9.84 -9.50
C SER A 108 -6.42 9.84 -9.05
N GLY A 109 -7.07 11.00 -9.09
CA GLY A 109 -8.46 11.15 -8.62
C GLY A 109 -9.48 10.24 -9.30
N ASN A 110 -9.17 9.73 -10.50
CA ASN A 110 -10.01 8.82 -11.27
C ASN A 110 -9.66 7.32 -11.12
N THR A 111 -8.74 6.97 -10.22
CA THR A 111 -8.39 5.56 -9.94
C THR A 111 -9.55 4.86 -9.23
N THR A 112 -9.88 3.64 -9.68
CA THR A 112 -10.93 2.79 -9.08
C THR A 112 -10.34 1.83 -8.04
N ASN A 113 -11.12 1.55 -6.98
CA ASN A 113 -10.68 0.74 -5.83
C ASN A 113 -10.52 -0.76 -6.17
N ASP A 114 -11.25 -1.26 -7.18
CA ASP A 114 -11.35 -2.69 -7.45
C ASP A 114 -9.99 -3.32 -7.81
N GLN A 115 -9.09 -2.54 -8.41
CA GLN A 115 -7.75 -2.98 -8.83
C GLN A 115 -6.66 -2.71 -7.79
N THR A 116 -6.91 -1.90 -6.75
CA THR A 116 -5.86 -1.45 -5.82
C THR A 116 -5.59 -2.45 -4.71
N HIS A 117 -6.58 -3.28 -4.33
CA HIS A 117 -6.41 -4.22 -3.21
C HIS A 117 -5.39 -5.32 -3.50
N GLN A 118 -5.35 -5.89 -4.72
CA GLN A 118 -4.37 -6.92 -5.06
C GLN A 118 -2.93 -6.38 -5.08
N ALA A 119 -2.74 -5.19 -5.65
CA ALA A 119 -1.43 -4.53 -5.69
C ALA A 119 -0.99 -4.13 -4.26
N THR A 120 -1.90 -3.60 -3.45
CA THR A 120 -1.62 -3.27 -2.05
C THR A 120 -1.25 -4.51 -1.26
N TRP A 121 -2.02 -5.60 -1.39
CA TRP A 121 -1.72 -6.86 -0.70
C TRP A 121 -0.33 -7.40 -1.08
N GLN A 122 0.06 -7.35 -2.36
CA GLN A 122 1.41 -7.76 -2.80
C GLN A 122 2.52 -6.95 -2.12
N VAL A 123 2.37 -5.62 -2.09
CA VAL A 123 3.34 -4.74 -1.42
C VAL A 123 3.41 -5.03 0.08
N LEU A 124 2.26 -5.30 0.71
CA LEU A 124 2.23 -5.67 2.13
C LEU A 124 2.94 -7.00 2.37
N SER A 125 2.70 -8.03 1.55
CA SER A 125 3.41 -9.31 1.67
C SER A 125 4.92 -9.17 1.54
N GLU A 126 5.41 -8.29 0.66
CA GLU A 126 6.84 -7.96 0.55
C GLU A 126 7.37 -7.15 1.75
N LEU A 127 6.56 -6.27 2.32
CA LEU A 127 6.94 -5.44 3.46
C LEU A 127 6.99 -6.27 4.75
N VAL A 128 5.96 -7.08 5.00
CA VAL A 128 5.83 -7.95 6.18
C VAL A 128 6.77 -9.16 6.06
N GLY A 129 7.04 -9.63 4.83
CA GLY A 129 7.90 -10.77 4.56
C GLY A 129 7.22 -12.14 4.77
N ARG A 130 5.90 -12.15 4.94
CA ARG A 130 5.03 -13.33 5.12
C ARG A 130 3.65 -13.02 4.55
N VAL A 131 2.84 -14.06 4.32
CA VAL A 131 1.50 -13.94 3.71
C VAL A 131 0.35 -14.34 4.65
N ASP A 132 0.66 -14.81 5.85
CA ASP A 132 -0.27 -15.31 6.87
C ASP A 132 -0.79 -14.18 7.81
N PHE A 133 -1.08 -13.01 7.25
CA PHE A 133 -1.71 -11.90 7.97
C PHE A 133 -3.18 -11.71 7.54
N VAL A 134 -4.00 -11.21 8.45
CA VAL A 134 -5.39 -10.84 8.18
C VAL A 134 -5.42 -9.49 7.46
N TYR A 135 -5.99 -9.46 6.27
CA TYR A 135 -6.17 -8.23 5.48
C TYR A 135 -7.63 -7.78 5.54
N VAL A 136 -7.90 -6.69 6.27
CA VAL A 136 -9.23 -6.12 6.45
C VAL A 136 -9.38 -4.92 5.53
N ALA A 137 -10.44 -4.89 4.72
CA ALA A 137 -10.77 -3.74 3.88
C ALA A 137 -12.29 -3.62 3.66
N ASP A 138 -12.71 -2.53 3.02
CA ASP A 138 -14.13 -2.25 2.76
C ASP A 138 -14.81 -3.31 1.84
N CYS A 139 -16.13 -3.22 1.70
CA CYS A 139 -16.91 -4.20 0.94
C CYS A 139 -16.53 -4.30 -0.55
N LYS A 140 -15.79 -3.34 -1.11
CA LYS A 140 -15.26 -3.40 -2.49
C LYS A 140 -14.12 -4.41 -2.62
N LEU A 141 -13.53 -4.84 -1.51
CA LEU A 141 -12.64 -6.01 -1.48
C LEU A 141 -13.39 -7.30 -1.82
N ALA A 142 -14.66 -7.42 -1.44
CA ALA A 142 -15.43 -8.67 -1.48
C ALA A 142 -15.93 -9.06 -2.89
N THR A 143 -15.11 -8.84 -3.92
CA THR A 143 -15.33 -9.38 -5.26
C THR A 143 -14.73 -10.78 -5.36
N MET A 144 -15.33 -11.67 -6.16
CA MET A 144 -14.81 -13.02 -6.36
C MET A 144 -13.36 -13.01 -6.87
N GLU A 145 -13.05 -12.09 -7.79
CA GLU A 145 -11.70 -11.91 -8.34
C GLU A 145 -10.68 -11.58 -7.25
N ASN A 146 -10.94 -10.59 -6.40
CA ASN A 146 -10.03 -10.18 -5.34
C ASN A 146 -9.88 -11.27 -4.26
N MET A 147 -10.99 -11.91 -3.87
CA MET A 147 -10.96 -12.98 -2.88
C MET A 147 -10.19 -14.21 -3.39
N THR A 148 -10.40 -14.62 -4.65
CA THR A 148 -9.66 -15.74 -5.24
C THR A 148 -8.18 -15.41 -5.40
N ALA A 149 -7.84 -14.18 -5.82
CA ALA A 149 -6.45 -13.76 -5.97
C ALA A 149 -5.70 -13.71 -4.64
N ILE A 150 -6.35 -13.32 -3.53
CA ILE A 150 -5.74 -13.27 -2.20
C ILE A 150 -5.67 -14.68 -1.59
N ALA A 151 -6.78 -15.44 -1.63
CA ALA A 151 -6.82 -16.80 -1.08
C ALA A 151 -5.80 -17.72 -1.77
N GLY A 152 -5.77 -17.74 -3.11
CA GLY A 152 -4.84 -18.57 -3.87
C GLY A 152 -3.36 -18.24 -3.65
N ARG A 153 -3.04 -17.09 -3.05
CA ARG A 153 -1.65 -16.70 -2.71
C ARG A 153 -1.28 -17.00 -1.25
N GLY A 154 -2.26 -17.18 -0.37
CA GLY A 154 -2.06 -17.69 0.99
C GLY A 154 -1.84 -19.22 1.02
N ASP A 155 -2.28 -19.93 -0.02
CA ASP A 155 -2.23 -21.40 -0.08
C ASP A 155 -0.92 -21.97 -0.67
N HIS A 156 0.06 -21.13 -1.03
CA HIS A 156 1.37 -21.57 -1.54
C HIS A 156 2.39 -21.86 -0.43
N GLU A 157 2.03 -22.75 0.50
CA GLU A 157 2.97 -23.50 1.35
C GLU A 157 2.46 -24.94 1.54
N THR A 158 2.95 -25.85 0.70
CA THR A 158 3.12 -27.29 1.01
C THR A 158 4.42 -27.79 0.42
#